data_AF-A0AAP9N578-F1
#
_entry.id   AF-A0AAP9N578-F1
#
_cell.length_a   1.000
_cell.length_b   1.000
_cell.length_c   1.000
_cell.angle_alpha   90.00
_cell.angle_beta   90.00
_cell.angle_gamma   90.00
#
_symmetry.space_group_name_H-M   'P 1'
#
loop_
_entity.id
_entity.type
_entity.pdbx_description
1 polymer ?
#
loop_
_entity_poly.entity_id
_entity_poly.type
_entity_poly.pdbx_seq_one_letter_code
_entity_poly.pdbx_strand_id
1 'polypeptide(L)'
;MILFLDFDGVLHPDAAFRTKRGIELRAPGKLMMHAEILHKILRDFPPLKISLSTSWVRMLGYQRARAALPATLQDRTVSATWHSRMRSVAREEYDLFTRYEQICGAVTRAGITQWIAIDDDPDFSWPDHDDRLVRCDPNLGLGSEHTQLELRAKLQLLFKGGGCDDHQL
;
A
#
# COMPACT_ATOMS: atom_id res chain seq x y z
N MET A 1 3.30 13.19 -2.43
CA MET A 1 2.16 12.36 -2.00
C MET A 1 2.53 10.89 -2.13
N ILE A 2 2.20 10.08 -1.13
CA ILE A 2 2.54 8.64 -1.08
C ILE A 2 1.27 7.81 -0.95
N LEU A 3 1.17 6.77 -1.78
CA LEU A 3 0.25 5.65 -1.56
C LEU A 3 1.01 4.54 -0.82
N PHE A 4 0.58 4.20 0.38
CA PHE A 4 0.98 2.97 1.06
C PHE A 4 0.13 1.82 0.51
N LEU A 5 0.81 0.81 -0.05
CA LEU A 5 0.17 -0.27 -0.81
C LEU A 5 0.45 -1.63 -0.17
N ASP A 6 -0.61 -2.30 0.27
CA ASP A 6 -0.57 -3.76 0.48
C ASP A 6 -0.82 -4.53 -0.83
N PHE A 7 -0.49 -5.82 -0.80
CA PHE A 7 -0.64 -6.76 -1.89
C PHE A 7 -1.76 -7.76 -1.62
N ASP A 8 -1.63 -8.50 -0.52
CA ASP A 8 -2.63 -9.48 -0.08
C ASP A 8 -3.90 -8.72 0.30
N GLY A 9 -5.07 -9.24 -0.05
CA GLY A 9 -6.36 -8.56 0.14
C GLY A 9 -6.62 -7.30 -0.71
N VAL A 10 -5.62 -6.79 -1.45
CA VAL A 10 -5.72 -5.57 -2.27
C VAL A 10 -5.56 -5.86 -3.75
N LEU A 11 -4.40 -6.42 -4.15
CA LEU A 11 -4.06 -6.70 -5.54
C LEU A 11 -4.49 -8.11 -5.99
N HIS A 12 -4.91 -8.91 -5.04
CA HIS A 12 -5.44 -10.27 -5.14
C HIS A 12 -6.07 -10.65 -3.78
N PRO A 13 -6.80 -11.78 -3.66
CA PRO A 13 -7.36 -12.21 -2.39
C PRO A 13 -6.29 -12.45 -1.30
N ASP A 14 -6.61 -12.21 -0.03
CA ASP A 14 -5.76 -12.53 1.14
C ASP A 14 -5.65 -14.05 1.35
N ALA A 15 -4.94 -14.70 0.43
CA ALA A 15 -4.72 -16.13 0.41
C ALA A 15 -3.37 -16.46 -0.22
N ALA A 16 -2.39 -15.55 -0.13
CA ALA A 16 -1.06 -15.76 -0.66
C ALA A 16 -0.15 -16.36 0.42
N PHE A 17 0.44 -17.52 0.13
CA PHE A 17 1.27 -18.24 1.07
C PHE A 17 2.67 -18.45 0.53
N ARG A 18 3.66 -18.23 1.39
CA ARG A 18 5.04 -18.56 1.06
C ARG A 18 5.26 -20.07 1.06
N THR A 19 5.76 -20.58 -0.05
CA THR A 19 6.14 -21.99 -0.22
C THR A 19 7.63 -22.12 -0.55
N LYS A 20 8.13 -23.36 -0.67
CA LYS A 20 9.49 -23.63 -1.17
C LYS A 20 9.71 -23.17 -2.63
N ARG A 21 8.64 -22.99 -3.40
CA ARG A 21 8.68 -22.64 -4.84
C ARG A 21 8.43 -21.15 -5.11
N GLY A 22 8.14 -20.36 -4.07
CA GLY A 22 7.73 -18.96 -4.20
C GLY A 22 6.42 -18.71 -3.47
N ILE A 23 5.81 -17.55 -3.71
CA ILE A 23 4.48 -17.25 -3.19
C ILE A 23 3.44 -17.91 -4.10
N GLU A 24 2.43 -18.55 -3.49
CA GLU A 24 1.33 -19.21 -4.17
C GLU A 24 0.00 -18.65 -3.66
N LEU A 25 -0.90 -18.31 -4.58
CA LEU A 25 -2.26 -17.89 -4.25
C LEU A 25 -3.17 -19.12 -4.10
N ARG A 26 -3.82 -19.27 -2.95
CA ARG A 26 -4.77 -20.36 -2.63
C ARG A 26 -6.22 -19.88 -2.68
N ALA A 27 -6.55 -19.14 -3.72
CA ALA A 27 -7.88 -18.64 -4.03
C ALA A 27 -8.04 -18.57 -5.56
N PRO A 28 -9.27 -18.47 -6.10
CA PRO A 28 -9.49 -18.23 -7.52
C PRO A 28 -8.75 -16.97 -8.01
N GLY A 29 -8.18 -17.04 -9.20
CA GLY A 29 -7.47 -15.92 -9.82
C GLY A 29 -5.96 -16.11 -9.88
N LYS A 30 -5.21 -15.01 -9.77
CA LYS A 30 -3.74 -15.01 -9.81
C LYS A 30 -3.18 -13.86 -8.97
N LEU A 31 -1.94 -14.03 -8.52
CA LEU A 31 -1.20 -12.95 -7.85
C LEU A 31 -1.20 -11.69 -8.73
N MET A 32 -1.40 -10.53 -8.10
CA MET A 32 -1.41 -9.22 -8.75
C MET A 32 -2.48 -9.04 -9.84
N MET A 33 -3.56 -9.84 -9.83
CA MET A 33 -4.62 -9.75 -10.85
C MET A 33 -5.28 -8.38 -10.95
N HIS A 34 -5.30 -7.59 -9.86
CA HIS A 34 -5.87 -6.25 -9.84
C HIS A 34 -4.84 -5.13 -10.04
N ALA A 35 -3.57 -5.45 -10.30
CA ALA A 35 -2.53 -4.44 -10.49
C ALA A 35 -2.80 -3.49 -11.67
N GLU A 36 -3.42 -3.99 -12.76
CA GLU A 36 -3.79 -3.14 -13.89
C GLU A 36 -4.92 -2.16 -13.55
N ILE A 37 -5.82 -2.54 -12.63
CA ILE A 37 -6.86 -1.64 -12.11
C ILE A 37 -6.19 -0.49 -11.35
N LEU A 38 -5.26 -0.81 -10.43
CA LEU A 38 -4.50 0.20 -9.72
C LEU A 38 -3.74 1.11 -10.69
N HIS A 39 -3.03 0.55 -11.66
CA HIS A 39 -2.31 1.32 -12.67
C HIS A 39 -3.22 2.34 -13.38
N LYS A 40 -4.40 1.91 -13.84
CA LYS A 40 -5.38 2.78 -14.48
C LYS A 40 -5.87 3.90 -13.57
N ILE A 41 -6.10 3.64 -12.28
CA ILE A 41 -6.46 4.68 -11.31
C ILE A 41 -5.30 5.69 -11.15
N LEU A 42 -4.07 5.20 -10.97
CA LEU A 42 -2.91 6.05 -10.71
C LEU A 42 -2.43 6.86 -11.92
N ARG A 43 -2.89 6.53 -13.13
CA ARG A 43 -2.66 7.35 -14.33
C ARG A 43 -3.24 8.75 -14.20
N ASP A 44 -4.36 8.89 -13.48
CA ASP A 44 -5.01 10.19 -13.24
C ASP A 44 -4.27 11.03 -12.19
N PHE A 45 -3.26 10.43 -11.51
CA PHE A 45 -2.45 11.07 -10.46
C PHE A 45 -0.94 10.89 -10.70
N PRO A 46 -0.35 11.45 -11.78
CA PRO A 46 1.05 11.20 -12.16
C PRO A 46 2.11 11.45 -11.06
N PRO A 47 1.99 12.48 -10.19
CA PRO A 47 2.98 12.72 -9.14
C PRO A 47 2.98 11.70 -7.99
N LEU A 48 1.93 10.88 -7.87
CA LEU A 48 1.80 9.92 -6.77
C LEU A 48 2.88 8.83 -6.88
N LYS A 49 3.60 8.63 -5.76
CA LYS A 49 4.58 7.54 -5.60
C LYS A 49 4.02 6.47 -4.66
N ILE A 50 4.54 5.26 -4.78
CA ILE A 50 4.13 4.11 -3.99
C ILE A 50 5.21 3.80 -2.95
N SER A 51 4.76 3.58 -1.71
CA SER A 51 5.54 2.94 -0.66
C SER A 51 4.91 1.59 -0.34
N LEU A 52 5.66 0.49 -0.40
CA LEU A 52 5.12 -0.82 -0.07
C LEU A 52 4.87 -0.92 1.43
N SER A 53 3.64 -1.28 1.82
CA SER A 53 3.26 -1.58 3.19
C SER A 53 2.97 -3.08 3.42
N THR A 54 3.27 -3.92 2.44
CA THR A 54 3.02 -5.37 2.48
C THR A 54 4.02 -6.20 3.30
N SER A 55 3.52 -7.30 3.88
CA SER A 55 4.31 -8.37 4.52
C SER A 55 5.36 -8.98 3.58
N TRP A 56 5.19 -8.88 2.26
CA TRP A 56 6.14 -9.42 1.29
C TRP A 56 7.53 -8.78 1.39
N VAL A 57 7.61 -7.50 1.78
CA VAL A 57 8.90 -6.81 1.99
C VAL A 57 9.68 -7.48 3.12
N ARG A 58 8.99 -7.90 4.17
CA ARG A 58 9.56 -8.61 5.32
C ARG A 58 10.00 -10.03 4.94
N MET A 59 9.17 -10.73 4.18
CA MET A 59 9.43 -12.11 3.77
C MET A 59 10.53 -12.25 2.70
N LEU A 60 10.54 -11.37 1.71
CA LEU A 60 11.32 -11.50 0.47
C LEU A 60 12.40 -10.43 0.30
N GLY A 61 12.26 -9.30 0.98
CA GLY A 61 13.03 -8.08 0.78
C GLY A 61 12.40 -7.14 -0.25
N TYR A 62 12.69 -5.84 -0.11
CA TYR A 62 12.10 -4.76 -0.92
C TYR A 62 12.20 -5.01 -2.43
N GLN A 63 13.38 -5.36 -2.95
CA GLN A 63 13.57 -5.53 -4.39
C GLN A 63 12.71 -6.65 -4.97
N ARG A 64 12.54 -7.76 -4.25
CA ARG A 64 11.71 -8.89 -4.69
C ARG A 64 10.22 -8.58 -4.59
N ALA A 65 9.80 -7.92 -3.51
CA ALA A 65 8.41 -7.47 -3.38
C ALA A 65 8.04 -6.46 -4.48
N ARG A 66 8.91 -5.47 -4.73
CA ARG A 66 8.74 -4.53 -5.84
C ARG A 66 8.67 -5.26 -7.19
N ALA A 67 9.56 -6.21 -7.44
CA ALA A 67 9.60 -6.95 -8.71
C ALA A 67 8.35 -7.81 -8.97
N ALA A 68 7.49 -8.06 -7.97
CA ALA A 68 6.22 -8.74 -8.16
C ALA A 68 5.17 -7.87 -8.88
N LEU A 69 5.30 -6.53 -8.81
CA LEU A 69 4.41 -5.60 -9.49
C LEU A 69 4.67 -5.56 -11.00
N PRO A 70 3.70 -5.18 -11.85
CA PRO A 70 3.98 -4.84 -13.25
C PRO A 70 4.90 -3.61 -13.32
N ALA A 71 5.72 -3.51 -14.37
CA ALA A 71 6.73 -2.45 -14.55
C ALA A 71 6.17 -1.04 -14.33
N THR A 72 4.95 -0.79 -14.81
CA THR A 72 4.24 0.50 -14.67
C THR A 72 3.99 0.93 -13.22
N LEU A 73 3.85 -0.03 -12.29
CA LEU A 73 3.76 0.25 -10.85
C LEU A 73 5.14 0.21 -10.19
N GLN A 74 6.05 -0.67 -10.64
CA GLN A 74 7.43 -0.72 -10.14
C GLN A 74 8.13 0.63 -10.25
N ASP A 75 7.95 1.35 -11.36
CA ASP A 75 8.56 2.67 -11.60
C ASP A 75 8.03 3.75 -10.66
N ARG A 76 6.84 3.53 -10.08
CA ARG A 76 6.24 4.42 -9.09
C ARG A 76 6.62 4.03 -7.66
N THR A 77 7.06 2.79 -7.44
CA THR A 77 7.45 2.27 -6.12
C THR A 77 8.84 2.76 -5.73
N VAL A 78 8.91 3.65 -4.74
CA VAL A 78 10.14 4.33 -4.32
C VAL A 78 10.65 3.89 -2.94
N SER A 79 9.77 3.32 -2.10
CA SER A 79 10.12 2.95 -0.73
C SER A 79 9.25 1.80 -0.21
N ALA A 80 9.48 1.42 1.04
CA ALA A 80 8.65 0.52 1.81
C ALA A 80 8.64 0.93 3.29
N THR A 81 7.66 0.45 4.06
CA THR A 81 7.56 0.68 5.50
C THR A 81 8.74 0.05 6.27
N TRP A 82 9.31 -1.04 5.73
CA TRP A 82 10.51 -1.72 6.23
C TRP A 82 11.69 -1.64 5.25
N HIS A 83 12.90 -1.44 5.77
CA HIS A 83 14.14 -1.53 4.97
C HIS A 83 15.31 -2.09 5.77
N SER A 84 16.30 -2.68 5.08
CA SER A 84 17.44 -3.40 5.69
C SER A 84 18.29 -2.58 6.66
N ARG A 85 18.25 -1.24 6.57
CA ARG A 85 18.93 -0.34 7.51
C ARG A 85 18.25 -0.21 8.88
N MET A 86 17.03 -0.72 9.07
CA MET A 86 16.32 -0.75 10.37
C MET A 86 16.86 -1.84 11.30
N ARG A 87 18.18 -2.09 11.30
CA ARG A 87 18.82 -3.21 12.02
C ARG A 87 18.65 -3.13 13.53
N SER A 88 18.32 -1.95 14.06
CA SER A 88 18.10 -1.72 15.50
C SER A 88 16.73 -2.18 15.99
N VAL A 89 15.76 -2.37 15.09
CA VAL A 89 14.45 -2.93 15.42
C VAL A 89 14.52 -4.41 15.10
N ALA A 90 14.27 -5.28 16.08
CA ALA A 90 14.26 -6.71 15.84
C ALA A 90 13.18 -7.02 14.80
N ARG A 91 13.40 -8.08 14.01
CA ARG A 91 12.44 -8.40 12.96
C ARG A 91 11.08 -8.70 13.59
N GLU A 92 11.10 -9.56 14.59
CA GLU A 92 9.95 -10.07 15.32
C GLU A 92 9.18 -8.92 15.99
N GLU A 93 9.90 -7.92 16.53
CA GLU A 93 9.31 -6.73 17.14
C GLU A 93 8.54 -5.88 16.13
N TYR A 94 9.07 -5.69 14.93
CA TYR A 94 8.36 -4.93 13.89
C TYR A 94 7.05 -5.59 13.45
N ASP A 95 7.01 -6.93 13.45
CA ASP A 95 5.80 -7.68 13.07
C ASP A 95 4.72 -7.64 14.17
N LEU A 96 5.03 -7.11 15.36
CA LEU A 96 4.03 -6.85 16.42
C LEU A 96 3.27 -5.55 16.21
N PHE A 97 3.80 -4.62 15.42
CA PHE A 97 3.13 -3.36 15.13
C PHE A 97 1.96 -3.57 14.17
N THR A 98 0.86 -2.86 14.43
CA THR A 98 -0.27 -2.80 13.48
C THR A 98 0.19 -2.16 12.16
N ARG A 99 -0.57 -2.36 11.08
CA ARG A 99 -0.21 -1.73 9.80
C ARG A 99 -0.17 -0.21 9.90
N TYR A 100 -1.12 0.36 10.64
CA TYR A 100 -1.16 1.79 10.92
C TYR A 100 0.14 2.27 11.60
N GLU A 101 0.61 1.56 12.63
CA GLU A 101 1.85 1.90 13.35
C GLU A 101 3.08 1.78 12.44
N GLN A 102 3.15 0.74 11.62
CA GLN A 102 4.22 0.54 10.64
C GLN A 102 4.28 1.69 9.63
N ILE A 103 3.12 2.13 9.13
CA ILE A 103 2.99 3.26 8.21
C ILE A 103 3.36 4.57 8.93
N CYS A 104 2.82 4.83 10.12
CA CYS A 104 3.13 6.02 10.91
C CYS A 104 4.64 6.15 11.16
N GLY A 105 5.30 5.06 11.54
CA GLY A 105 6.74 5.05 11.69
C GLY A 105 7.48 5.41 10.39
N ALA A 106 7.03 4.89 9.25
CA ALA A 106 7.62 5.22 7.95
C ALA A 106 7.41 6.69 7.56
N VAL A 107 6.20 7.20 7.80
CA VAL A 107 5.80 8.60 7.60
C VAL A 107 6.70 9.55 8.40
N THR A 108 6.85 9.30 9.70
CA THR A 108 7.71 10.09 10.58
C THR A 108 9.16 10.05 10.14
N ARG A 109 9.71 8.86 9.84
CA ARG A 109 11.12 8.71 9.42
C ARG A 109 11.43 9.44 8.12
N ALA A 110 10.49 9.46 7.18
CA ALA A 110 10.69 10.03 5.85
C ALA A 110 10.17 11.47 5.70
N GLY A 111 9.58 12.06 6.75
CA GLY A 111 8.98 13.40 6.68
C GLY A 111 7.81 13.47 5.70
N ILE A 112 7.06 12.39 5.51
CA ILE A 112 5.92 12.36 4.59
C ILE A 112 4.75 13.10 5.24
N THR A 113 4.21 14.11 4.57
CA THR A 113 3.09 14.91 5.12
C THR A 113 1.76 14.62 4.43
N GLN A 114 1.78 14.01 3.25
CA GLN A 114 0.60 13.77 2.42
C GLN A 114 0.61 12.33 1.94
N TRP A 115 -0.30 11.52 2.50
CA TRP A 115 -0.36 10.10 2.21
C TRP A 115 -1.77 9.52 2.38
N ILE A 116 -1.96 8.37 1.74
CA ILE A 116 -3.14 7.52 1.83
C ILE A 116 -2.65 6.06 1.83
N ALA A 117 -3.40 5.15 2.44
CA ALA A 117 -3.16 3.71 2.43
C ALA A 117 -4.30 2.97 1.74
N ILE A 118 -3.99 1.86 1.10
CA ILE A 118 -4.97 0.87 0.64
C ILE A 118 -4.57 -0.51 1.18
N ASP A 119 -5.48 -1.11 1.93
CA ASP A 119 -5.19 -2.24 2.81
C ASP A 119 -6.49 -2.99 3.15
N ASP A 120 -6.41 -4.29 3.43
CA ASP A 120 -7.53 -5.10 3.94
C ASP A 120 -7.45 -5.34 5.46
N ASP A 121 -6.54 -4.64 6.15
CA ASP A 121 -6.34 -4.69 7.61
C ASP A 121 -7.69 -4.67 8.38
N PRO A 122 -7.80 -5.21 9.60
CA PRO A 122 -9.06 -5.22 10.34
C PRO A 122 -9.36 -3.87 11.01
N ASP A 123 -10.61 -3.60 11.37
CA ASP A 123 -11.02 -2.27 11.86
C ASP A 123 -10.23 -1.77 13.09
N PHE A 124 -9.93 -2.65 14.04
CA PHE A 124 -9.26 -2.28 15.30
C PHE A 124 -7.80 -1.83 15.17
N SER A 125 -7.20 -1.97 13.98
CA SER A 125 -5.78 -1.66 13.75
C SER A 125 -5.54 -0.20 13.36
N TRP A 126 -6.61 0.54 13.04
CA TRP A 126 -6.59 1.97 12.66
C TRP A 126 -7.43 2.80 13.64
N PRO A 127 -7.16 4.11 13.75
CA PRO A 127 -8.08 5.02 14.42
C PRO A 127 -9.46 4.98 13.78
N ASP A 128 -10.51 5.09 14.61
CA ASP A 128 -11.88 5.19 14.13
C ASP A 128 -12.03 6.36 13.13
N HIS A 129 -12.66 6.09 11.99
CA HIS A 129 -12.92 7.07 10.93
C HIS A 129 -11.65 7.72 10.32
N ASP A 130 -10.52 7.00 10.24
CA ASP A 130 -9.33 7.51 9.54
C ASP A 130 -9.57 7.64 8.03
N ASP A 131 -9.70 8.89 7.56
CA ASP A 131 -9.93 9.22 6.15
C ASP A 131 -8.77 8.83 5.22
N ARG A 132 -7.61 8.44 5.75
CA ARG A 132 -6.43 8.06 4.96
C ARG A 132 -6.41 6.60 4.56
N LEU A 133 -7.30 5.75 5.08
CA LEU A 133 -7.34 4.33 4.70
C LEU A 133 -8.47 4.07 3.70
N VAL A 134 -8.16 3.45 2.56
CA VAL A 134 -9.15 2.75 1.72
C VAL A 134 -9.15 1.29 2.16
N ARG A 135 -10.18 0.87 2.89
CA ARG A 135 -10.26 -0.50 3.41
C ARG A 135 -10.83 -1.43 2.35
N CYS A 136 -10.12 -2.51 2.06
CA CYS A 136 -10.52 -3.51 1.09
C CYS A 136 -11.30 -4.64 1.75
N ASP A 137 -12.25 -5.23 1.01
CA ASP A 137 -12.70 -6.59 1.32
C ASP A 137 -11.53 -7.55 0.98
N PRO A 138 -11.12 -8.43 1.91
CA PRO A 138 -9.92 -9.25 1.74
C PRO A 138 -10.03 -10.27 0.59
N ASN A 139 -11.23 -10.59 0.10
CA ASN A 139 -11.42 -11.50 -1.03
C ASN A 139 -11.52 -10.76 -2.37
N LEU A 140 -12.02 -9.53 -2.36
CA LEU A 140 -12.29 -8.77 -3.58
C LEU A 140 -11.18 -7.78 -3.91
N GLY A 141 -10.57 -7.15 -2.90
CA GLY A 141 -9.59 -6.08 -3.07
C GLY A 141 -10.06 -5.01 -4.05
N LEU A 142 -9.15 -4.59 -4.94
CA LEU A 142 -9.46 -3.67 -6.04
C LEU A 142 -10.36 -4.27 -7.13
N GLY A 143 -10.73 -5.54 -7.05
CA GLY A 143 -11.81 -6.11 -7.85
C GLY A 143 -13.18 -5.49 -7.54
N SER A 144 -13.35 -4.90 -6.35
CA SER A 144 -14.55 -4.17 -5.95
C SER A 144 -14.61 -2.78 -6.59
N GLU A 145 -15.66 -2.49 -7.37
CA GLU A 145 -15.90 -1.14 -7.93
C GLU A 145 -16.06 -0.10 -6.82
N HIS A 146 -16.65 -0.48 -5.68
CA HIS A 146 -16.80 0.41 -4.53
C HIS A 146 -15.44 0.87 -3.99
N THR A 147 -14.52 -0.07 -3.78
CA THR A 147 -13.15 0.22 -3.33
C THR A 147 -12.39 1.09 -4.35
N GLN A 148 -12.59 0.85 -5.64
CA GLN A 148 -12.01 1.70 -6.70
C GLN A 148 -12.54 3.14 -6.66
N LEU A 149 -13.85 3.32 -6.45
CA LEU A 149 -14.48 4.64 -6.35
C LEU A 149 -13.99 5.39 -5.11
N GLU A 150 -13.90 4.71 -3.98
CA GLU A 150 -13.37 5.28 -2.74
C GLU A 150 -11.91 5.73 -2.91
N LEU A 151 -11.05 4.87 -3.47
CA LEU A 151 -9.66 5.21 -3.75
C LEU A 151 -9.56 6.46 -4.63
N ARG A 152 -10.35 6.53 -5.71
CA ARG A 152 -10.39 7.72 -6.58
C ARG A 152 -10.81 8.97 -5.82
N ALA A 153 -11.86 8.89 -5.01
CA ALA A 153 -12.36 10.03 -4.25
C ALA A 153 -11.33 10.55 -3.24
N LYS A 154 -10.71 9.66 -2.46
CA LYS A 154 -9.68 10.03 -1.48
C LYS A 154 -8.41 10.58 -2.14
N LEU A 155 -7.99 10.01 -3.28
CA LEU A 155 -6.89 10.58 -4.07
C LEU A 155 -7.23 11.99 -4.59
N GLN A 156 -8.44 12.23 -5.09
CA GLN A 156 -8.86 13.57 -5.51
C GLN A 156 -8.80 14.57 -4.36
N LEU A 157 -9.25 14.19 -3.16
CA LEU A 157 -9.16 15.05 -1.97
C LEU A 157 -7.71 15.34 -1.58
N LEU A 158 -6.85 14.32 -1.56
CA LEU A 158 -5.42 14.46 -1.26
C LEU A 158 -4.73 15.45 -2.22
N PHE A 159 -5.07 15.40 -3.52
CA PHE A 159 -4.51 16.31 -4.52
C PHE A 159 -5.11 17.73 -4.48
N LYS A 160 -6.37 17.89 -4.06
CA LYS A 160 -6.97 19.21 -3.83
C LYS A 160 -6.40 19.90 -2.59
N GLY A 161 -6.17 19.16 -1.51
CA GLY A 161 -5.61 19.68 -0.26
C GLY A 161 -4.15 20.12 -0.35
N GLY A 162 -3.39 19.61 -1.31
CA GLY A 162 -1.99 20.01 -1.56
C GLY A 162 -1.81 21.20 -2.51
N GLY A 163 -2.89 21.79 -3.02
CA GLY A 163 -2.87 22.89 -4.01
C GLY A 163 -3.15 24.28 -3.46
N CYS A 164 -3.40 24.42 -2.17
CA CYS A 164 -3.60 25.72 -1.51
C CYS A 164 -2.41 26.04 -0.61
N ASP A 165 -1.33 26.55 -1.19
CA ASP A 165 -0.25 27.28 -0.47
C ASP A 165 0.59 28.15 -1.42
N ASP A 166 0.01 28.62 -2.54
CA ASP A 166 0.69 29.54 -3.48
C ASP A 166 -0.25 30.68 -3.88
N HIS A 167 -0.72 31.48 -2.92
CA HIS A 167 -1.16 32.86 -3.16
C HIS A 167 -1.07 33.70 -1.87
N GLN A 168 0.14 34.06 -1.50
CA GLN A 168 0.39 35.33 -0.80
C GLN A 168 1.86 35.72 -0.90
N LEU A 169 2.17 36.55 -1.90
CA LEU A 169 3.05 37.73 -1.83
C LEU A 169 2.77 38.60 -3.06
#